data_AF-A0A358NA61-F1
#
_entry.id   AF-A0A358NA61-F1
#
_cell.length_a   1.000
_cell.length_b   1.000
_cell.length_c   1.000
_cell.angle_alpha   90.00
_cell.angle_beta   90.00
_cell.angle_gamma   90.00
#
_symmetry.space_group_name_H-M   'P 1'
#
loop_
_entity.id
_entity.type
_entity.pdbx_description
1 polymer ?
#
loop_
_entity_poly.entity_id
_entity_poly.type
_entity_poly.pdbx_seq_one_letter_code
_entity_poly.pdbx_strand_id
1 'polypeptide(L)'
;AAIDRYTGKLVWKNSDKDLLDAIDGQEKAQHYITGYATTCYIKCDNNFLFFAGPQRTRMVVASAEDGKLAWTHPTGNLQLVLRDDGIWAAGPQKSENGMKLDYTTGKVLETFPARRACTRATGCADSVFYRASGGTVRVLTDTNTAQHIDPMRTPCQDGVLVAGGHLYWGPWMCGCQLSLYGNIALRPEGSDPGTETTTEPARLAGDLTADVPSIDVKPDDWVSFRGNNARNDQTNNGIPNNVSLSWSVDLADHVLPTAPVTAGGMIFIADRSGAVRAFNADGTTAWTTYTGGPIYYAPTVSNDRVYVGSADGRVYAMAAQDGRFLWSYRVGPNDRWLPVYDHLISAWPVAGGVVVDSDTVFAAAGITHYDGTHVVALDAVTGHLKASNRNSGTLEQEVNNGISMQGNLTMVDGELRFLAGGVYETARYNPTTLECLNTPRKQVSSQYRTAFYPYYPDYGKYVSLDYQCSDGCSLSHDASYEGSQFINLERQPALPPGTKKPVKEAARWVRRGGKIPEPLWSDKANRRFTSFAVTEKTLLATGHPDNQPDQSFLVAINATDGTDRWIASTPANAVKGGSAVDPNGRIIVVLENGKLLCFDAVP
;
A
#
# COMPACT_ATOMS: atom_id res chain seq x y z
N ALA A 1 28.03 7.53 -40.75
CA ALA A 1 28.44 8.49 -41.79
C ALA A 1 27.66 9.76 -41.56
N ALA A 2 28.30 10.91 -41.66
CA ALA A 2 27.63 12.20 -41.63
C ALA A 2 27.38 12.69 -43.04
N ILE A 3 26.18 13.19 -43.27
CA ILE A 3 25.74 13.74 -44.55
C ILE A 3 25.24 15.14 -44.25
N ASP A 4 25.67 16.10 -45.06
CA ASP A 4 25.15 17.45 -44.98
C ASP A 4 23.68 17.45 -45.42
N ARG A 5 22.80 17.91 -44.52
CA ARG A 5 21.34 17.80 -44.72
C ARG A 5 20.80 18.63 -45.88
N TYR A 6 21.51 19.67 -46.30
CA TYR A 6 21.04 20.61 -47.33
C TYR A 6 21.56 20.25 -48.72
N THR A 7 22.80 19.76 -48.79
CA THR A 7 23.49 19.42 -50.03
C THR A 7 23.48 17.93 -50.34
N GLY A 8 23.20 17.09 -49.35
CA GLY A 8 23.29 15.63 -49.48
C GLY A 8 24.72 15.11 -49.61
N LYS A 9 25.73 15.98 -49.48
CA LYS A 9 27.14 15.58 -49.61
C LYS A 9 27.59 14.81 -48.37
N LEU A 10 28.33 13.73 -48.60
CA LEU A 10 29.02 13.00 -47.55
C LEU A 10 30.07 13.92 -46.92
N VAL A 11 29.94 14.19 -45.61
CA VAL A 11 30.94 14.93 -44.83
C VAL A 11 32.05 13.97 -44.42
N TRP A 12 31.67 12.85 -43.81
CA TRP A 12 32.59 11.76 -43.49
C TRP A 12 31.86 10.41 -43.45
N LYS A 13 32.61 9.35 -43.74
CA LYS A 13 32.19 7.96 -43.53
C LYS A 13 33.20 7.32 -42.59
N ASN A 14 32.69 6.79 -41.48
CA ASN A 14 33.54 6.21 -40.45
C ASN A 14 34.09 4.84 -40.90
N SER A 15 35.42 4.69 -40.83
CA SER A 15 36.16 3.44 -40.92
C SER A 15 37.25 3.35 -39.84
N ASP A 16 37.14 4.18 -38.79
CA ASP A 16 38.06 4.26 -37.67
C ASP A 16 38.01 2.96 -36.87
N LYS A 17 39.13 2.22 -36.89
CA LYS A 17 39.21 0.91 -36.25
C LYS A 17 39.02 1.02 -34.73
N ASP A 18 39.60 2.03 -34.10
CA ASP A 18 39.58 2.20 -32.65
C ASP A 18 38.15 2.44 -32.15
N LEU A 19 37.37 3.28 -32.84
CA LEU A 19 35.96 3.49 -32.53
C LEU A 19 35.13 2.22 -32.76
N LEU A 20 35.32 1.53 -33.88
CA LEU A 20 34.56 0.32 -34.20
C LEU A 20 34.83 -0.80 -33.19
N ASP A 21 36.11 -1.01 -32.85
CA ASP A 21 36.54 -1.97 -31.83
C ASP A 21 35.99 -1.57 -30.43
N ALA A 22 35.92 -0.27 -30.12
CA ALA A 22 35.33 0.20 -28.87
C ALA A 22 33.81 -0.08 -28.80
N ILE A 23 33.10 -0.01 -29.94
CA ILE A 23 31.65 -0.24 -30.05
C ILE A 23 31.29 -1.73 -29.99
N ASP A 24 32.14 -2.63 -30.48
CA ASP A 24 31.81 -4.04 -30.77
C ASP A 24 31.30 -4.85 -29.56
N GLY A 25 31.72 -4.49 -28.33
CA GLY A 25 31.32 -5.18 -27.11
C GLY A 25 29.81 -5.06 -26.80
N GLN A 26 29.08 -6.18 -26.87
CA GLN A 26 27.64 -6.23 -26.57
C GLN A 26 27.23 -7.34 -25.60
N GLU A 27 26.30 -7.01 -24.69
CA GLU A 27 25.60 -7.95 -23.83
C GLU A 27 24.22 -8.35 -24.39
N LYS A 28 23.74 -9.52 -23.96
CA LYS A 28 22.36 -9.95 -24.21
C LYS A 28 21.40 -9.21 -23.26
N ALA A 29 20.70 -8.21 -23.78
CA ALA A 29 19.68 -7.47 -23.03
C ALA A 29 18.26 -8.00 -23.35
N GLN A 30 17.71 -8.89 -22.52
CA GLN A 30 16.34 -9.42 -22.64
C GLN A 30 15.69 -9.64 -21.25
N HIS A 31 16.09 -8.84 -20.26
CA HIS A 31 15.68 -9.06 -18.88
C HIS A 31 15.38 -7.73 -18.19
N TYR A 32 14.48 -7.72 -17.20
CA TYR A 32 14.11 -6.47 -16.52
C TYR A 32 15.32 -5.78 -15.87
N ILE A 33 16.34 -6.52 -15.44
CA ILE A 33 17.58 -5.97 -14.83
C ILE A 33 18.46 -5.28 -15.87
N THR A 34 18.74 -5.97 -16.99
CA THR A 34 19.67 -5.49 -18.02
C THR A 34 18.99 -4.55 -19.01
N GLY A 35 17.66 -4.51 -19.03
CA GLY A 35 16.89 -3.83 -20.06
C GLY A 35 16.50 -4.78 -21.18
N TYR A 36 15.52 -4.37 -21.98
CA TYR A 36 15.18 -5.04 -23.22
C TYR A 36 16.03 -4.44 -24.35
N ALA A 37 16.51 -5.29 -25.26
CA ALA A 37 17.29 -4.88 -26.42
C ALA A 37 16.46 -3.88 -27.22
N THR A 38 16.91 -2.63 -27.24
CA THR A 38 16.43 -1.62 -28.16
C THR A 38 17.42 -1.57 -29.32
N THR A 39 16.94 -1.40 -30.54
CA THR A 39 17.81 -1.16 -31.69
C THR A 39 18.56 0.15 -31.47
N CYS A 40 19.87 0.04 -31.22
CA CYS A 40 20.86 1.12 -31.09
C CYS A 40 20.40 2.39 -30.33
N TYR A 41 20.70 2.47 -29.03
CA TYR A 41 20.56 3.71 -28.27
C TYR A 41 21.76 4.64 -28.53
N ILE A 42 21.58 5.57 -29.46
CA ILE A 42 22.55 6.66 -29.74
C ILE A 42 21.91 7.99 -29.37
N LYS A 43 22.65 8.83 -28.65
CA LYS A 43 22.35 10.26 -28.53
C LYS A 43 23.47 11.06 -29.17
N CYS A 44 23.21 12.32 -29.47
CA CYS A 44 24.24 13.23 -29.96
C CYS A 44 23.99 14.65 -29.51
N ASP A 45 25.06 15.43 -29.48
CA ASP A 45 25.01 16.89 -29.50
C ASP A 45 25.74 17.39 -30.77
N ASN A 46 26.14 18.65 -30.80
CA ASN A 46 26.83 19.23 -31.95
C ASN A 46 28.27 18.69 -32.13
N ASN A 47 28.88 18.18 -31.06
CA ASN A 47 30.31 17.83 -31.01
C ASN A 47 30.54 16.31 -30.94
N PHE A 48 29.58 15.55 -30.43
CA PHE A 48 29.77 14.16 -30.05
C PHE A 48 28.57 13.26 -30.37
N LEU A 49 28.87 12.00 -30.68
CA LEU A 49 27.94 10.88 -30.78
C LEU A 49 28.17 9.93 -29.60
N PHE A 50 27.12 9.63 -28.84
CA PHE A 50 27.18 8.79 -27.65
C PHE A 50 26.56 7.44 -27.91
N PHE A 51 27.37 6.38 -27.84
CA PHE A 51 26.92 5.00 -27.91
C PHE A 51 26.76 4.47 -26.48
N ALA A 52 25.51 4.35 -26.04
CA ALA A 52 25.15 3.91 -24.69
C ALA A 52 23.96 2.93 -24.73
N GLY A 53 23.35 2.66 -23.58
CA GLY A 53 22.14 1.85 -23.48
C GLY A 53 22.33 0.34 -23.23
N PRO A 54 21.23 -0.42 -23.16
CA PRO A 54 21.15 -1.73 -22.48
C PRO A 54 22.17 -2.79 -22.87
N GLN A 55 22.55 -2.83 -24.15
CA GLN A 55 23.47 -3.85 -24.67
C GLN A 55 24.93 -3.43 -24.60
N ARG A 56 25.24 -2.16 -24.29
CA ARG A 56 26.62 -1.68 -24.28
C ARG A 56 27.30 -2.05 -22.96
N THR A 57 28.46 -2.70 -23.04
CA THR A 57 29.31 -3.02 -21.87
C THR A 57 30.05 -1.80 -21.33
N ARG A 58 30.27 -0.79 -22.19
CA ARG A 58 30.91 0.49 -21.90
C ARG A 58 30.21 1.61 -22.67
N MET A 59 30.34 2.85 -22.22
CA MET A 59 29.93 3.99 -23.04
C MET A 59 31.08 4.37 -23.97
N VAL A 60 30.75 4.64 -25.24
CA VAL A 60 31.71 5.04 -26.27
C VAL A 60 31.27 6.37 -26.83
N VAL A 61 32.20 7.29 -26.99
CA VAL A 61 31.93 8.63 -27.53
C VAL A 61 32.79 8.86 -28.74
N ALA A 62 32.14 9.25 -29.84
CA ALA A 62 32.81 9.64 -31.08
C ALA A 62 32.65 11.13 -31.32
N SER A 63 33.62 11.74 -31.99
CA SER A 63 33.49 13.11 -32.49
C SER A 63 32.45 13.16 -33.62
N ALA A 64 31.56 14.15 -33.58
CA ALA A 64 30.62 14.43 -34.67
C ALA A 64 31.32 15.14 -35.85
N GLU A 65 32.47 15.78 -35.61
CA GLU A 65 33.24 16.49 -36.63
C GLU A 65 33.87 15.55 -37.65
N ASP A 66 34.51 14.48 -37.18
CA ASP A 66 35.29 13.57 -38.03
C ASP A 66 34.93 12.08 -37.87
N GLY A 67 34.04 11.75 -36.94
CA GLY A 67 33.59 10.38 -36.71
C GLY A 67 34.63 9.49 -36.02
N LYS A 68 35.70 10.02 -35.43
CA LYS A 68 36.72 9.24 -34.71
C LYS A 68 36.38 9.05 -33.23
N LEU A 69 37.03 8.08 -32.58
CA LEU A 69 36.93 7.88 -31.13
C LEU A 69 37.40 9.12 -30.37
N ALA A 70 36.53 9.66 -29.52
CA ALA A 70 36.88 10.75 -28.60
C ALA A 70 37.34 10.20 -27.25
N TRP A 71 36.50 9.41 -26.58
CA TRP A 71 36.81 8.76 -25.30
C TRP A 71 35.83 7.60 -25.01
N THR A 72 36.14 6.83 -23.97
CA THR A 72 35.25 5.76 -23.46
C THR A 72 35.08 5.87 -21.95
N HIS A 73 33.97 5.37 -21.44
CA HIS A 73 33.74 5.21 -20.00
C HIS A 73 33.46 3.74 -19.69
N PRO A 74 34.10 3.14 -18.66
CA PRO A 74 34.07 1.69 -18.43
C PRO A 74 32.68 1.14 -18.07
N THR A 75 31.78 1.98 -17.56
CA THR A 75 30.40 1.59 -17.26
C THR A 75 29.51 1.69 -18.51
N GLY A 76 28.89 0.58 -18.89
CA GLY A 76 27.86 0.51 -19.92
C GLY A 76 26.42 0.52 -19.37
N ASN A 77 25.43 0.21 -20.23
CA ASN A 77 24.01 0.22 -19.87
C ASN A 77 23.52 1.52 -19.20
N LEU A 78 24.01 2.64 -19.74
CA LEU A 78 23.67 3.99 -19.29
C LEU A 78 22.45 4.51 -20.07
N GLN A 79 21.50 5.12 -19.35
CA GLN A 79 20.45 5.94 -19.94
C GLN A 79 20.85 7.40 -19.78
N LEU A 80 21.02 8.10 -20.90
CA LEU A 80 21.61 9.43 -20.94
C LEU A 80 20.52 10.50 -21.00
N VAL A 81 20.69 11.60 -20.28
CA VAL A 81 19.98 12.87 -20.49
C VAL A 81 21.04 13.92 -20.75
N LEU A 82 21.10 14.42 -21.99
CA LEU A 82 22.07 15.43 -22.40
C LEU A 82 21.55 16.80 -21.99
N ARG A 83 22.39 17.58 -21.31
CA ARG A 83 22.11 18.93 -20.84
C ARG A 83 23.33 19.82 -21.04
N ASP A 84 23.16 21.14 -20.96
CA ASP A 84 24.25 22.09 -21.16
C ASP A 84 25.35 21.98 -20.09
N ASP A 85 24.99 21.49 -18.89
CA ASP A 85 25.88 21.35 -17.74
C ASP A 85 26.57 19.99 -17.64
N GLY A 86 26.28 19.05 -18.55
CA GLY A 86 26.92 17.74 -18.61
C GLY A 86 26.00 16.61 -19.09
N ILE A 87 26.58 15.40 -19.12
CA ILE A 87 25.87 14.17 -19.50
C ILE A 87 25.35 13.50 -18.23
N TRP A 88 24.04 13.54 -18.03
CA TRP A 88 23.42 12.86 -16.89
C TRP A 88 23.15 11.40 -17.26
N ALA A 89 23.98 10.50 -16.74
CA ALA A 89 23.98 9.08 -17.06
C ALA A 89 23.43 8.23 -15.91
N ALA A 90 22.20 7.77 -16.04
CA ALA A 90 21.57 6.86 -15.08
C ALA A 90 22.10 5.43 -15.27
N GLY A 91 22.92 5.00 -14.31
CA GLY A 91 23.62 3.70 -14.32
C GLY A 91 22.71 2.47 -14.16
N PRO A 92 23.11 1.27 -14.61
CA PRO A 92 22.31 0.06 -14.45
C PRO A 92 22.15 -0.37 -12.98
N GLN A 93 21.23 -1.28 -12.69
CA GLN A 93 20.89 -1.71 -11.31
C GLN A 93 22.09 -2.21 -10.49
N LYS A 94 23.15 -2.72 -11.12
CA LYS A 94 24.36 -3.22 -10.45
C LYS A 94 25.45 -2.16 -10.26
N SER A 95 25.27 -0.95 -10.79
CA SER A 95 26.18 0.15 -10.55
C SER A 95 25.96 0.73 -9.16
N GLU A 96 27.04 1.24 -8.54
CA GLU A 96 26.94 1.93 -7.25
C GLU A 96 26.10 3.20 -7.38
N ASN A 97 26.32 3.97 -8.44
CA ASN A 97 25.70 5.27 -8.67
C ASN A 97 25.42 5.51 -10.17
N GLY A 98 24.47 6.40 -10.45
CA GLY A 98 24.47 7.20 -11.66
C GLY A 98 25.48 8.34 -11.55
N MET A 99 25.76 8.99 -12.68
CA MET A 99 26.87 9.95 -12.80
C MET A 99 26.52 11.11 -13.74
N LYS A 100 27.00 12.30 -13.41
CA LYS A 100 27.07 13.44 -14.31
C LYS A 100 28.49 13.50 -14.89
N LEU A 101 28.63 13.42 -16.21
CA LEU A 101 29.92 13.38 -16.88
C LEU A 101 30.20 14.68 -17.64
N ASP A 102 31.45 15.10 -17.65
CA ASP A 102 31.94 16.14 -18.57
C ASP A 102 31.95 15.63 -20.01
N TYR A 103 31.49 16.45 -20.96
CA TYR A 103 31.36 16.08 -22.37
C TYR A 103 32.69 15.76 -23.04
N THR A 104 33.75 16.51 -22.70
CA THR A 104 35.02 16.46 -23.43
C THR A 104 35.93 15.37 -22.87
N THR A 105 35.93 15.21 -21.55
CA THR A 105 36.88 14.35 -20.83
C THR A 105 36.27 13.05 -20.35
N GLY A 106 34.93 12.96 -20.27
CA GLY A 106 34.25 11.83 -19.63
C GLY A 106 34.47 11.75 -18.12
N LYS A 107 35.05 12.79 -17.49
CA LYS A 107 35.27 12.83 -16.04
C LYS A 107 33.94 12.90 -15.30
N VAL A 108 33.80 12.12 -14.23
CA VAL A 108 32.66 12.22 -13.30
C VAL A 108 32.74 13.55 -12.56
N LEU A 109 31.72 14.38 -12.74
CA LEU A 109 31.51 15.64 -12.05
C LEU A 109 30.77 15.43 -10.74
N GLU A 110 29.70 14.65 -10.78
CA GLU A 110 28.81 14.37 -9.65
C GLU A 110 28.24 12.95 -9.75
N THR A 111 27.73 12.44 -8.63
CA THR A 111 27.06 11.13 -8.56
C THR A 111 25.66 11.26 -7.95
N PHE A 112 24.78 10.34 -8.32
CA PHE A 112 23.39 10.29 -7.86
C PHE A 112 22.90 8.83 -7.83
N PRO A 113 21.72 8.51 -7.24
CA PRO A 113 21.28 7.13 -7.10
C PRO A 113 21.23 6.36 -8.42
N ALA A 114 21.71 5.12 -8.43
CA ALA A 114 21.67 4.28 -9.62
C ALA A 114 20.23 3.97 -10.06
N ARG A 115 20.04 3.80 -11.38
CA ARG A 115 18.75 3.39 -11.94
C ARG A 115 18.53 1.89 -11.70
N ARG A 116 17.29 1.55 -11.38
CA ARG A 116 16.80 0.18 -11.23
C ARG A 116 16.00 -0.26 -12.45
N ALA A 117 16.40 -1.38 -13.01
CA ALA A 117 15.71 -2.11 -14.08
C ALA A 117 15.51 -1.32 -15.39
N CYS A 118 14.66 -1.85 -16.27
CA CYS A 118 14.50 -1.47 -17.67
C CYS A 118 14.01 -0.06 -18.02
N THR A 119 13.86 0.87 -17.06
CA THR A 119 13.27 2.20 -17.33
C THR A 119 14.17 3.11 -18.15
N ARG A 120 13.58 3.97 -19.01
CA ARG A 120 14.29 5.07 -19.67
C ARG A 120 14.43 6.26 -18.73
N ALA A 121 15.59 6.92 -18.81
CA ALA A 121 15.77 8.21 -18.17
C ALA A 121 15.19 9.32 -19.06
N THR A 122 14.36 10.17 -18.47
CA THR A 122 13.80 11.37 -19.10
C THR A 122 14.26 12.60 -18.32
N GLY A 123 14.08 13.80 -18.87
CA GLY A 123 14.45 15.01 -18.18
C GLY A 123 13.67 16.23 -18.66
N CYS A 124 13.65 17.25 -17.82
CA CYS A 124 13.10 18.57 -18.10
C CYS A 124 14.09 19.64 -17.64
N ALA A 125 13.70 20.92 -17.70
CA ALA A 125 14.60 22.04 -17.46
C ALA A 125 15.37 21.95 -16.12
N ASP A 126 14.75 21.42 -15.07
CA ASP A 126 15.27 21.39 -13.70
C ASP A 126 15.52 19.98 -13.16
N SER A 127 15.30 18.92 -13.95
CA SER A 127 15.27 17.56 -13.41
C SER A 127 15.59 16.45 -14.39
N VAL A 128 16.08 15.35 -13.82
CA VAL A 128 16.25 14.04 -14.48
C VAL A 128 15.39 13.01 -13.76
N PHE A 129 14.62 12.22 -14.51
CA PHE A 129 13.71 11.21 -13.97
C PHE A 129 14.09 9.82 -14.46
N TYR A 130 14.01 8.85 -13.56
CA TYR A 130 14.14 7.42 -13.88
C TYR A 130 13.61 6.60 -12.71
N ARG A 131 13.53 5.28 -12.85
CA ARG A 131 13.23 4.41 -11.71
C ARG A 131 14.48 4.07 -10.93
N ALA A 132 14.45 4.21 -9.61
CA ALA A 132 15.44 3.65 -8.69
C ALA A 132 14.81 2.55 -7.81
N SER A 133 15.49 2.16 -6.73
CA SER A 133 14.90 1.21 -5.78
C SER A 133 13.66 1.80 -5.12
N GLY A 134 12.51 1.20 -5.42
CA GLY A 134 11.24 1.51 -4.79
C GLY A 134 10.50 2.74 -5.36
N GLY A 135 10.69 3.03 -6.64
CA GLY A 135 9.81 3.96 -7.35
C GLY A 135 10.53 4.83 -8.35
N THR A 136 9.85 5.87 -8.80
CA THR A 136 10.42 6.94 -9.61
C THR A 136 11.29 7.84 -8.73
N VAL A 137 12.44 8.25 -9.25
CA VAL A 137 13.31 9.27 -8.66
C VAL A 137 13.34 10.48 -9.58
N ARG A 138 13.27 11.67 -8.97
CA ARG A 138 13.53 12.97 -9.59
C ARG A 138 14.85 13.49 -9.03
N VAL A 139 15.88 13.56 -9.85
CA VAL A 139 17.14 14.22 -9.49
C VAL A 139 17.05 15.68 -9.92
N LEU A 140 17.14 16.59 -8.96
CA LEU A 140 17.17 18.03 -9.20
C LEU A 140 18.53 18.42 -9.75
N THR A 141 18.57 19.14 -10.87
CA THR A 141 19.83 19.38 -11.59
C THR A 141 20.67 20.52 -11.01
N ASP A 142 20.06 21.37 -10.19
CA ASP A 142 20.71 22.52 -9.53
C ASP A 142 21.47 22.12 -8.27
N THR A 143 20.92 21.17 -7.52
CA THR A 143 21.37 20.73 -6.20
C THR A 143 21.94 19.31 -6.22
N ASN A 144 21.71 18.56 -7.31
CA ASN A 144 22.02 17.14 -7.43
C ASN A 144 21.33 16.27 -6.34
N THR A 145 20.20 16.75 -5.81
CA THR A 145 19.42 16.05 -4.80
C THR A 145 18.39 15.13 -5.44
N ALA A 146 18.32 13.88 -4.95
CA ALA A 146 17.36 12.89 -5.44
C ALA A 146 16.11 12.82 -4.55
N GLN A 147 14.96 13.09 -5.14
CA GLN A 147 13.65 12.99 -4.51
C GLN A 147 12.92 11.73 -4.99
N HIS A 148 12.27 11.01 -4.06
CA HIS A 148 11.48 9.82 -4.40
C HIS A 148 10.03 10.20 -4.65
N ILE A 149 9.53 9.81 -5.81
CA ILE A 149 8.10 9.89 -6.17
C ILE A 149 7.51 8.48 -6.03
N ASP A 150 7.42 8.01 -4.78
CA ASP A 150 6.81 6.73 -4.41
C ASP A 150 5.29 6.96 -4.24
N PRO A 151 4.41 6.12 -4.83
CA PRO A 151 4.60 4.79 -5.42
C PRO A 151 4.68 4.75 -6.94
N MET A 152 4.76 5.90 -7.60
CA MET A 152 4.65 5.93 -9.06
C MET A 152 5.84 5.25 -9.69
N ARG A 153 5.55 4.37 -10.63
CA ARG A 153 6.57 3.65 -11.37
C ARG A 153 6.38 3.90 -12.85
N THR A 154 7.43 4.36 -13.50
CA THR A 154 7.40 4.53 -14.94
C THR A 154 7.35 3.19 -15.67
N PRO A 155 6.58 3.08 -16.76
CA PRO A 155 6.71 1.95 -17.67
C PRO A 155 8.14 1.90 -18.21
N CYS A 156 8.63 0.69 -18.51
CA CYS A 156 10.04 0.52 -18.83
C CYS A 156 10.49 1.27 -20.08
N GLN A 157 9.62 1.45 -21.08
CA GLN A 157 10.03 2.05 -22.35
C GLN A 157 9.89 3.57 -22.42
N ASP A 158 9.08 4.19 -21.55
CA ASP A 158 8.74 5.61 -21.74
C ASP A 158 9.37 6.52 -20.68
N GLY A 159 9.65 6.00 -19.49
CA GLY A 159 10.09 6.84 -18.37
C GLY A 159 8.95 7.73 -17.86
N VAL A 160 9.28 8.85 -17.20
CA VAL A 160 8.28 9.87 -16.82
C VAL A 160 8.06 10.76 -18.02
N LEU A 161 6.81 10.92 -18.44
CA LEU A 161 6.48 11.88 -19.50
C LEU A 161 6.33 13.27 -18.89
N VAL A 162 7.00 14.25 -19.47
CA VAL A 162 6.93 15.65 -19.01
C VAL A 162 6.31 16.50 -20.10
N ALA A 163 5.19 17.15 -19.82
CA ALA A 163 4.51 18.03 -20.77
C ALA A 163 3.75 19.14 -20.05
N GLY A 164 3.84 20.39 -20.54
CA GLY A 164 3.10 21.52 -20.00
C GLY A 164 3.31 21.78 -18.50
N GLY A 165 4.51 21.49 -17.97
CA GLY A 165 4.83 21.59 -16.53
C GLY A 165 4.30 20.46 -15.66
N HIS A 166 3.65 19.44 -16.24
CA HIS A 166 3.09 18.29 -15.54
C HIS A 166 3.95 17.04 -15.77
N LEU A 167 3.84 16.09 -14.84
CA LEU A 167 4.46 14.76 -14.92
C LEU A 167 3.37 13.72 -15.15
N TYR A 168 3.59 12.77 -16.06
CA TYR A 168 2.62 11.72 -16.38
C TYR A 168 3.26 10.33 -16.35
N TRP A 169 2.50 9.37 -15.83
CA TRP A 169 2.79 7.94 -15.87
C TRP A 169 1.65 7.23 -16.62
N GLY A 170 2.00 6.50 -17.68
CA GLY A 170 1.06 5.73 -18.48
C GLY A 170 0.53 4.48 -17.77
N PRO A 171 -0.61 3.92 -18.22
CA PRO A 171 -1.33 2.84 -17.54
C PRO A 171 -0.68 1.46 -17.64
N TRP A 172 0.30 1.28 -18.54
CA TRP A 172 1.00 0.00 -18.77
C TRP A 172 2.20 -0.22 -17.81
N MET A 173 1.98 0.07 -16.53
CA MET A 173 3.01 -0.11 -15.50
C MET A 173 3.34 -1.59 -15.28
N CYS A 174 4.63 -1.88 -15.08
CA CYS A 174 5.11 -3.23 -14.84
C CYS A 174 4.96 -3.59 -13.35
N GLY A 175 4.38 -4.76 -13.05
CA GLY A 175 4.01 -5.17 -11.68
C GLY A 175 5.14 -5.60 -10.73
N CYS A 176 6.44 -5.47 -11.08
CA CYS A 176 7.54 -5.96 -10.23
C CYS A 176 7.76 -5.24 -8.87
N GLN A 177 6.81 -4.45 -8.37
CA GLN A 177 6.77 -3.76 -7.07
C GLN A 177 5.45 -2.97 -7.03
N LEU A 178 4.76 -2.98 -5.89
CA LEU A 178 3.44 -2.38 -5.71
C LEU A 178 3.47 -0.89 -6.05
N SER A 179 2.60 -0.47 -6.96
CA SER A 179 2.47 0.89 -7.47
C SER A 179 1.00 1.22 -7.63
N LEU A 180 0.65 2.52 -7.62
CA LEU A 180 -0.63 2.94 -8.16
C LEU A 180 -0.67 2.56 -9.65
N TYR A 181 -1.79 2.02 -10.10
CA TYR A 181 -2.04 1.66 -11.50
C TYR A 181 -2.99 2.68 -12.14
N GLY A 182 -2.96 2.78 -13.47
CA GLY A 182 -3.79 3.72 -14.24
C GLY A 182 -3.00 4.91 -14.81
N ASN A 183 -3.73 5.91 -15.31
CA ASN A 183 -3.13 7.15 -15.80
C ASN A 183 -2.92 8.10 -14.62
N ILE A 184 -1.67 8.36 -14.26
CA ILE A 184 -1.33 9.22 -13.11
C ILE A 184 -0.72 10.50 -13.65
N ALA A 185 -1.18 11.64 -13.14
CA ALA A 185 -0.62 12.95 -13.45
C ALA A 185 -0.30 13.72 -12.17
N LEU A 186 0.89 14.31 -12.10
CA LEU A 186 1.24 15.32 -11.09
C LEU A 186 1.36 16.68 -11.76
N ARG A 187 0.92 17.70 -11.03
CA ARG A 187 1.07 19.11 -11.39
C ARG A 187 1.97 19.82 -10.38
N PRO A 188 2.57 20.98 -10.72
CA PRO A 188 3.29 21.80 -9.77
C PRO A 188 2.38 22.33 -8.65
N GLU A 189 2.93 22.41 -7.44
CA GLU A 189 2.28 23.06 -6.30
C GLU A 189 1.98 24.54 -6.62
N GLY A 190 0.80 25.04 -6.22
CA GLY A 190 0.38 26.43 -6.44
C GLY A 190 -0.47 26.72 -7.69
N SER A 191 -0.82 25.69 -8.48
CA SER A 191 -1.69 25.84 -9.66
C SER A 191 -3.19 25.54 -9.41
N ASP A 192 -3.66 25.51 -8.16
CA ASP A 192 -5.11 25.31 -7.88
C ASP A 192 -5.89 26.62 -8.05
N PRO A 193 -6.82 26.71 -9.02
CA PRO A 193 -7.84 27.73 -8.99
C PRO A 193 -8.89 27.33 -7.94
N GLY A 194 -8.93 28.01 -6.79
CA GLY A 194 -10.10 27.97 -5.89
C GLY A 194 -10.05 27.06 -4.65
N THR A 195 -8.87 26.66 -4.16
CA THR A 195 -8.76 25.93 -2.87
C THR A 195 -8.71 26.88 -1.67
N GLU A 196 -9.86 27.42 -1.26
CA GLU A 196 -9.97 27.91 0.11
C GLU A 196 -9.73 26.74 1.08
N THR A 197 -8.76 26.88 1.98
CA THR A 197 -8.55 25.89 3.04
C THR A 197 -9.78 25.91 3.93
N THR A 198 -10.50 24.80 4.02
CA THR A 198 -11.68 24.71 4.89
C THR A 198 -11.29 25.01 6.34
N THR A 199 -11.94 26.02 6.92
CA THR A 199 -11.77 26.39 8.33
C THR A 199 -12.17 25.22 9.24
N GLU A 200 -11.59 25.14 10.43
CA GLU A 200 -11.89 24.04 11.38
C GLU A 200 -13.39 23.87 11.66
N PRO A 201 -14.20 24.93 11.90
CA PRO A 201 -15.64 24.79 12.09
C PRO A 201 -16.38 24.22 10.87
N ALA A 202 -15.91 24.51 9.65
CA ALA A 202 -16.54 24.02 8.42
C ALA A 202 -16.22 22.53 8.12
N ARG A 203 -15.29 21.93 8.87
CA ARG A 203 -14.95 20.50 8.73
C ARG A 203 -15.93 19.61 9.48
N LEU A 204 -16.44 20.07 10.61
CA LEU A 204 -17.40 19.37 11.45
C LEU A 204 -18.83 19.71 11.03
N ALA A 205 -19.68 18.70 10.90
CA ALA A 205 -21.11 18.86 10.64
C ALA A 205 -21.89 17.83 11.46
N GLY A 206 -23.04 18.22 12.02
CA GLY A 206 -23.90 17.30 12.77
C GLY A 206 -24.66 17.92 13.94
N ASP A 207 -25.47 17.09 14.58
CA ASP A 207 -26.09 17.38 15.88
C ASP A 207 -25.21 16.81 16.99
N LEU A 208 -24.43 17.70 17.60
CA LEU A 208 -23.43 17.34 18.61
C LEU A 208 -24.04 17.09 20.00
N THR A 209 -25.35 17.29 20.13
CA THR A 209 -26.12 17.21 21.39
C THR A 209 -27.20 16.14 21.36
N ALA A 210 -27.26 15.36 20.28
CA ALA A 210 -28.20 14.28 20.11
C ALA A 210 -28.15 13.28 21.28
N ASP A 211 -29.32 13.01 21.86
CA ASP A 211 -29.49 11.84 22.72
C ASP A 211 -29.32 10.57 21.89
N VAL A 212 -28.54 9.60 22.36
CA VAL A 212 -28.19 8.38 21.62
C VAL A 212 -28.62 7.16 22.42
N PRO A 213 -29.55 6.33 21.90
CA PRO A 213 -29.96 5.11 22.57
C PRO A 213 -28.77 4.19 22.80
N SER A 214 -28.63 3.68 24.03
CA SER A 214 -27.54 2.79 24.37
C SER A 214 -27.76 1.37 23.83
N ILE A 215 -26.66 0.74 23.42
CA ILE A 215 -26.62 -0.69 23.10
C ILE A 215 -25.78 -1.42 24.15
N ASP A 216 -26.16 -2.64 24.48
CA ASP A 216 -25.54 -3.44 25.55
C ASP A 216 -24.21 -4.08 25.11
N VAL A 217 -23.20 -3.26 24.81
CA VAL A 217 -21.87 -3.71 24.35
C VAL A 217 -21.17 -4.46 25.46
N LYS A 218 -20.70 -5.68 25.15
CA LYS A 218 -19.95 -6.54 26.06
C LYS A 218 -18.44 -6.37 25.87
N PRO A 219 -17.61 -6.58 26.91
CA PRO A 219 -16.15 -6.49 26.79
C PRO A 219 -15.55 -7.38 25.70
N ASP A 220 -16.16 -8.54 25.43
CA ASP A 220 -15.68 -9.52 24.45
C ASP A 220 -16.39 -9.40 23.08
N ASP A 221 -17.18 -8.35 22.85
CA ASP A 221 -17.76 -8.08 21.54
C ASP A 221 -16.67 -7.84 20.48
N TRP A 222 -16.93 -8.27 19.24
CA TRP A 222 -16.03 -8.06 18.10
C TRP A 222 -16.26 -6.66 17.51
N VAL A 223 -16.02 -5.63 18.32
CA VAL A 223 -16.46 -4.24 18.06
C VAL A 223 -15.74 -3.54 16.91
N SER A 224 -14.69 -4.15 16.36
CA SER A 224 -13.82 -3.50 15.39
C SER A 224 -13.18 -4.54 14.44
N PHE A 225 -12.70 -4.12 13.27
CA PHE A 225 -11.93 -4.97 12.34
C PHE A 225 -10.90 -5.83 13.08
N ARG A 226 -10.89 -7.15 12.81
CA ARG A 226 -9.99 -8.12 13.48
C ARG A 226 -10.06 -8.08 15.02
N GLY A 227 -11.25 -7.82 15.55
CA GLY A 227 -11.62 -7.95 16.97
C GLY A 227 -11.47 -6.65 17.75
N ASN A 228 -10.26 -6.08 17.78
CA ASN A 228 -9.92 -4.99 18.69
C ASN A 228 -9.02 -3.92 18.04
N ASN A 229 -8.69 -2.87 18.79
CA ASN A 229 -7.85 -1.76 18.32
C ASN A 229 -6.45 -2.20 17.83
N ALA A 230 -5.92 -3.33 18.30
CA ALA A 230 -4.63 -3.88 17.83
C ALA A 230 -4.77 -4.71 16.52
N ARG A 231 -6.00 -5.06 16.12
CA ARG A 231 -6.34 -5.77 14.88
C ARG A 231 -5.63 -7.13 14.79
N ASN A 232 -5.65 -7.88 15.89
CA ASN A 232 -4.80 -9.05 16.10
C ASN A 232 -5.56 -10.40 16.00
N ASP A 233 -6.83 -10.38 15.58
CA ASP A 233 -7.72 -11.56 15.46
C ASP A 233 -8.03 -12.28 16.78
N GLN A 234 -7.61 -11.74 17.93
CA GLN A 234 -7.85 -12.41 19.21
C GLN A 234 -9.27 -12.22 19.69
N THR A 235 -9.84 -13.28 20.26
CA THR A 235 -11.12 -13.24 20.96
C THR A 235 -11.08 -14.11 22.21
N ASN A 236 -11.83 -13.70 23.23
CA ASN A 236 -12.10 -14.52 24.42
C ASN A 236 -13.37 -15.37 24.26
N ASN A 237 -14.16 -15.12 23.21
CA ASN A 237 -15.38 -15.87 22.93
C ASN A 237 -15.01 -17.31 22.56
N GLY A 238 -15.72 -18.27 23.15
CA GLY A 238 -15.55 -19.68 22.81
C GLY A 238 -15.97 -19.93 21.36
N ILE A 239 -15.10 -20.58 20.59
CA ILE A 239 -15.47 -21.08 19.26
C ILE A 239 -16.26 -22.39 19.43
N PRO A 240 -17.49 -22.50 18.89
CA PRO A 240 -18.32 -23.69 19.01
C PRO A 240 -17.63 -24.97 18.51
N ASN A 241 -17.99 -26.11 19.12
CA ASN A 241 -17.48 -27.43 18.73
C ASN A 241 -18.10 -27.97 17.45
N ASN A 242 -19.24 -27.43 17.03
CA ASN A 242 -19.87 -27.69 15.74
C ASN A 242 -20.83 -26.53 15.43
N VAL A 243 -21.15 -26.35 14.15
CA VAL A 243 -22.02 -25.25 13.70
C VAL A 243 -22.95 -25.68 12.59
N SER A 244 -24.07 -24.98 12.45
CA SER A 244 -24.93 -25.02 11.27
C SER A 244 -25.23 -23.62 10.77
N LEU A 245 -25.45 -23.48 9.45
CA LEU A 245 -25.93 -22.23 8.88
C LEU A 245 -27.34 -21.96 9.40
N SER A 246 -27.50 -20.85 10.13
CA SER A 246 -28.77 -20.41 10.71
C SER A 246 -29.57 -19.60 9.70
N TRP A 247 -28.94 -18.59 9.11
CA TRP A 247 -29.54 -17.72 8.10
C TRP A 247 -28.49 -17.14 7.14
N SER A 248 -28.97 -16.63 6.01
CA SER A 248 -28.17 -15.98 4.97
C SER A 248 -28.94 -14.78 4.42
N VAL A 249 -28.23 -13.68 4.17
CA VAL A 249 -28.79 -12.41 3.66
C VAL A 249 -27.99 -11.98 2.43
N ASP A 250 -28.69 -11.55 1.39
CA ASP A 250 -28.12 -10.87 0.23
C ASP A 250 -28.15 -9.35 0.46
N LEU A 251 -26.99 -8.70 0.46
CA LEU A 251 -26.85 -7.29 0.84
C LEU A 251 -27.30 -6.32 -0.26
N ALA A 252 -26.82 -6.56 -1.48
CA ALA A 252 -27.20 -5.91 -2.73
C ALA A 252 -26.39 -6.56 -3.87
N ASP A 253 -26.88 -6.50 -5.11
CA ASP A 253 -26.13 -7.01 -6.25
C ASP A 253 -24.83 -6.23 -6.47
N HIS A 254 -23.72 -6.96 -6.69
CA HIS A 254 -22.41 -6.43 -7.07
C HIS A 254 -21.73 -5.46 -6.08
N VAL A 255 -22.09 -5.46 -4.80
CA VAL A 255 -21.36 -4.69 -3.77
C VAL A 255 -20.24 -5.53 -3.14
N LEU A 256 -19.10 -4.90 -2.88
CA LEU A 256 -18.03 -5.51 -2.08
C LEU A 256 -18.10 -4.97 -0.64
N PRO A 257 -18.61 -5.76 0.32
CA PRO A 257 -18.72 -5.37 1.72
C PRO A 257 -17.38 -5.40 2.46
N THR A 258 -17.33 -4.72 3.60
CA THR A 258 -16.25 -4.82 4.58
C THR A 258 -16.43 -6.05 5.47
N ALA A 259 -15.40 -6.40 6.23
CA ALA A 259 -15.55 -7.38 7.31
C ALA A 259 -16.66 -6.98 8.31
N PRO A 260 -17.32 -7.97 8.95
CA PRO A 260 -18.34 -7.71 9.95
C PRO A 260 -17.72 -7.32 11.30
N VAL A 261 -18.48 -6.54 12.07
CA VAL A 261 -18.27 -6.34 13.49
C VAL A 261 -19.56 -6.64 14.25
N THR A 262 -19.45 -7.13 15.47
CA THR A 262 -20.60 -7.46 16.32
C THR A 262 -20.50 -6.68 17.62
N ALA A 263 -21.61 -6.07 18.03
CA ALA A 263 -21.68 -5.32 19.29
C ALA A 263 -23.13 -5.22 19.77
N GLY A 264 -23.36 -5.42 21.07
CA GLY A 264 -24.70 -5.26 21.66
C GLY A 264 -25.75 -6.17 21.02
N GLY A 265 -25.35 -7.36 20.57
CA GLY A 265 -26.22 -8.33 19.88
C GLY A 265 -26.51 -8.01 18.40
N MET A 266 -26.09 -6.84 17.91
CA MET A 266 -26.23 -6.40 16.52
C MET A 266 -25.00 -6.73 15.68
N ILE A 267 -25.17 -6.72 14.37
CA ILE A 267 -24.11 -6.95 13.38
C ILE A 267 -24.00 -5.70 12.51
N PHE A 268 -22.78 -5.18 12.31
CA PHE A 268 -22.54 -4.01 11.48
C PHE A 268 -21.56 -4.32 10.35
N ILE A 269 -21.88 -3.79 9.18
CA ILE A 269 -21.04 -3.85 7.98
C ILE A 269 -21.10 -2.51 7.25
N ALA A 270 -20.12 -2.27 6.41
CA ALA A 270 -20.16 -1.20 5.41
C ALA A 270 -19.80 -1.75 4.03
N ASP A 271 -19.92 -0.95 2.98
CA ASP A 271 -19.50 -1.34 1.63
C ASP A 271 -18.99 -0.18 0.77
N ARG A 272 -18.52 -0.52 -0.43
CA ARG A 272 -17.97 0.42 -1.41
C ARG A 272 -19.00 1.32 -2.08
N SER A 273 -20.30 1.10 -1.89
CA SER A 273 -21.34 2.07 -2.29
C SER A 273 -21.48 3.22 -1.28
N GLY A 274 -20.79 3.13 -0.13
CA GLY A 274 -20.90 4.08 0.97
C GLY A 274 -22.00 3.74 1.97
N ALA A 275 -22.66 2.59 1.80
CA ALA A 275 -23.68 2.11 2.74
C ALA A 275 -23.03 1.59 4.02
N VAL A 276 -23.69 1.89 5.14
CA VAL A 276 -23.46 1.31 6.47
C VAL A 276 -24.76 0.65 6.88
N ARG A 277 -24.72 -0.64 7.20
CA ARG A 277 -25.90 -1.43 7.56
C ARG A 277 -25.72 -2.04 8.94
N ALA A 278 -26.82 -2.10 9.67
CA ALA A 278 -26.93 -2.93 10.86
C ALA A 278 -28.00 -3.99 10.68
N PHE A 279 -27.75 -5.15 11.28
CA PHE A 279 -28.66 -6.28 11.28
C PHE A 279 -28.95 -6.71 12.70
N ASN A 280 -30.20 -7.12 12.92
CA ASN A 280 -30.63 -7.79 14.13
C ASN A 280 -30.04 -9.20 14.18
N ALA A 281 -30.22 -9.85 15.33
CA ALA A 281 -29.66 -11.17 15.56
C ALA A 281 -30.17 -12.26 14.60
N ASP A 282 -31.38 -12.09 14.07
CA ASP A 282 -32.06 -12.98 13.12
C ASP A 282 -31.73 -12.69 11.65
N GLY A 283 -30.81 -11.75 11.38
CA GLY A 283 -30.42 -11.35 10.03
C GLY A 283 -31.33 -10.32 9.38
N THR A 284 -32.41 -9.87 10.05
CA THR A 284 -33.23 -8.78 9.52
C THR A 284 -32.47 -7.45 9.56
N THR A 285 -32.60 -6.63 8.52
CA THR A 285 -31.99 -5.30 8.49
C THR A 285 -32.64 -4.41 9.54
N ALA A 286 -31.83 -3.93 10.50
CA ALA A 286 -32.27 -2.97 11.50
C ALA A 286 -32.32 -1.56 10.90
N TRP A 287 -31.26 -1.16 10.19
CA TRP A 287 -31.18 0.13 9.52
C TRP A 287 -30.11 0.16 8.43
N THR A 288 -30.17 1.16 7.55
CA THR A 288 -29.15 1.47 6.54
C THR A 288 -28.98 2.98 6.42
N THR A 289 -27.72 3.43 6.46
CA THR A 289 -27.32 4.83 6.33
C THR A 289 -26.21 4.95 5.29
N TYR A 290 -26.07 6.12 4.66
CA TYR A 290 -25.10 6.34 3.58
C TYR A 290 -24.11 7.45 3.92
N THR A 291 -22.86 7.26 3.51
CA THR A 291 -21.81 8.27 3.48
C THR A 291 -21.66 8.86 2.07
N GLY A 292 -20.82 9.87 1.88
CA GLY A 292 -20.62 10.50 0.57
C GLY A 292 -19.74 9.70 -0.40
N GLY A 293 -19.10 8.62 0.05
CA GLY A 293 -18.21 7.82 -0.78
C GLY A 293 -17.94 6.41 -0.24
N PRO A 294 -17.15 5.59 -0.97
CA PRO A 294 -16.83 4.22 -0.59
C PRO A 294 -16.28 4.05 0.82
N ILE A 295 -16.63 2.97 1.50
CA ILE A 295 -16.04 2.57 2.78
C ILE A 295 -15.21 1.30 2.57
N TYR A 296 -13.93 1.33 2.95
CA TYR A 296 -12.99 0.24 2.65
C TYR A 296 -12.66 -0.67 3.84
N TYR A 297 -12.96 -0.24 5.07
CA TYR A 297 -12.68 -1.00 6.28
C TYR A 297 -13.90 -1.11 7.16
N ALA A 298 -13.93 -2.17 7.98
CA ALA A 298 -15.05 -2.44 8.86
C ALA A 298 -15.35 -1.24 9.79
N PRO A 299 -16.63 -1.04 10.13
CA PRO A 299 -17.00 -0.07 11.15
C PRO A 299 -16.31 -0.35 12.49
N THR A 300 -16.25 0.65 13.36
CA THR A 300 -15.88 0.47 14.76
C THR A 300 -17.04 0.91 15.64
N VAL A 301 -17.40 0.10 16.63
CA VAL A 301 -18.51 0.39 17.55
C VAL A 301 -17.95 0.76 18.91
N SER A 302 -18.36 1.90 19.45
CA SER A 302 -17.99 2.36 20.79
C SER A 302 -18.86 3.53 21.20
N ASN A 303 -19.09 3.73 22.50
CA ASN A 303 -19.89 4.84 23.03
C ASN A 303 -21.27 4.92 22.33
N ASP A 304 -21.96 3.77 22.18
CA ASP A 304 -23.29 3.65 21.53
C ASP A 304 -23.35 4.15 20.07
N ARG A 305 -22.18 4.24 19.42
CA ARG A 305 -22.01 4.80 18.08
C ARG A 305 -21.26 3.85 17.18
N VAL A 306 -21.56 3.97 15.89
CA VAL A 306 -20.83 3.32 14.80
C VAL A 306 -20.01 4.38 14.09
N TYR A 307 -18.70 4.16 13.99
CA TYR A 307 -17.78 5.04 13.30
C TYR A 307 -17.24 4.39 12.04
N VAL A 308 -17.19 5.17 10.96
CA VAL A 308 -16.62 4.75 9.67
C VAL A 308 -15.76 5.85 9.07
N GLY A 309 -14.68 5.46 8.40
CA GLY A 309 -13.92 6.33 7.50
C GLY A 309 -14.39 6.13 6.08
N SER A 310 -14.72 7.21 5.38
CA SER A 310 -15.16 7.17 3.99
C SER A 310 -14.11 7.75 3.05
N ALA A 311 -14.11 7.24 1.82
CA ALA A 311 -13.25 7.71 0.75
C ALA A 311 -13.61 9.12 0.27
N ASP A 312 -14.75 9.69 0.71
CA ASP A 312 -15.05 11.13 0.57
C ASP A 312 -14.17 12.04 1.45
N GLY A 313 -13.27 11.47 2.24
CA GLY A 313 -12.34 12.20 3.09
C GLY A 313 -12.90 12.58 4.45
N ARG A 314 -14.02 11.98 4.86
CA ARG A 314 -14.66 12.22 6.15
C ARG A 314 -14.68 10.98 7.04
N VAL A 315 -14.69 11.24 8.34
CA VAL A 315 -15.13 10.30 9.37
C VAL A 315 -16.59 10.58 9.65
N TYR A 316 -17.39 9.53 9.83
CA TYR A 316 -18.81 9.61 10.20
C TYR A 316 -19.06 8.89 11.51
N ALA A 317 -19.95 9.45 12.32
CA ALA A 317 -20.54 8.80 13.49
C ALA A 317 -22.06 8.72 13.31
N MET A 318 -22.60 7.53 13.56
CA MET A 318 -24.02 7.24 13.57
C MET A 318 -24.40 6.60 14.89
N ALA A 319 -25.63 6.80 15.35
CA ALA A 319 -26.16 6.05 16.50
C ALA A 319 -26.25 4.57 16.15
N ALA A 320 -25.72 3.70 17.02
CA ALA A 320 -25.62 2.27 16.72
C ALA A 320 -26.98 1.58 16.64
N GLN A 321 -27.94 2.03 17.45
CA GLN A 321 -29.27 1.41 17.54
C GLN A 321 -30.16 1.68 16.32
N ASP A 322 -30.12 2.88 15.74
CA ASP A 322 -31.09 3.35 14.73
C ASP A 322 -30.45 3.91 13.45
N GLY A 323 -29.11 3.99 13.38
CA GLY A 323 -28.38 4.46 12.20
C GLY A 323 -28.42 5.96 12.00
N ARG A 324 -29.05 6.72 12.90
CA ARG A 324 -29.20 8.17 12.75
C ARG A 324 -27.82 8.83 12.69
N PHE A 325 -27.62 9.67 11.68
CA PHE A 325 -26.43 10.49 11.54
C PHE A 325 -26.29 11.43 12.75
N LEU A 326 -25.11 11.43 13.37
CA LEU A 326 -24.79 12.28 14.52
C LEU A 326 -23.83 13.38 14.13
N TRP A 327 -22.65 13.01 13.64
CA TRP A 327 -21.65 13.95 13.18
C TRP A 327 -20.74 13.38 12.09
N SER A 328 -20.09 14.27 11.35
CA SER A 328 -18.97 13.92 10.47
C SER A 328 -17.89 14.99 10.50
N TYR A 329 -16.65 14.58 10.24
CA TYR A 329 -15.49 15.46 10.24
C TYR A 329 -14.63 15.24 8.99
N ARG A 330 -14.32 16.33 8.26
CA ARG A 330 -13.39 16.30 7.11
C ARG A 330 -11.93 16.31 7.58
N VAL A 331 -11.24 15.20 7.34
CA VAL A 331 -9.84 15.02 7.75
C VAL A 331 -8.88 15.79 6.83
N GLY A 332 -9.09 15.66 5.52
CA GLY A 332 -8.30 16.35 4.49
C GLY A 332 -8.42 17.88 4.54
N PRO A 333 -7.51 18.62 3.90
CA PRO A 333 -7.44 20.09 4.00
C PRO A 333 -8.58 20.81 3.26
N ASN A 334 -9.08 20.24 2.17
CA ASN A 334 -10.14 20.81 1.34
C ASN A 334 -10.95 19.70 0.63
N ASP A 335 -11.93 20.11 -0.17
CA ASP A 335 -12.85 19.24 -0.90
C ASP A 335 -12.40 19.02 -2.35
N ARG A 336 -11.33 18.25 -2.54
CA ARG A 336 -10.80 17.90 -3.86
C ARG A 336 -11.10 16.44 -4.17
N TRP A 337 -11.70 16.19 -5.33
CA TRP A 337 -12.09 14.84 -5.76
C TRP A 337 -11.23 14.35 -6.94
N LEU A 338 -10.97 13.05 -6.97
CA LEU A 338 -10.21 12.33 -7.99
C LEU A 338 -11.01 11.11 -8.46
N PRO A 339 -10.98 10.78 -9.77
CA PRO A 339 -11.50 9.51 -10.27
C PRO A 339 -10.51 8.37 -9.97
N VAL A 340 -10.96 7.38 -9.20
CA VAL A 340 -10.17 6.20 -8.80
C VAL A 340 -11.08 4.97 -8.87
N TYR A 341 -10.78 4.03 -9.79
CA TYR A 341 -11.52 2.76 -10.00
C TYR A 341 -13.04 2.91 -9.97
N ASP A 342 -13.60 3.56 -10.99
CA ASP A 342 -15.05 3.78 -11.17
C ASP A 342 -15.73 4.59 -10.05
N HIS A 343 -14.96 5.16 -9.11
CA HIS A 343 -15.45 6.03 -8.06
C HIS A 343 -14.83 7.42 -8.13
N LEU A 344 -15.62 8.43 -7.75
CA LEU A 344 -15.05 9.71 -7.31
C LEU A 344 -14.75 9.58 -5.82
N ILE A 345 -13.51 9.87 -5.43
CA ILE A 345 -13.07 9.89 -4.03
C ILE A 345 -12.32 11.18 -3.72
N SER A 346 -12.20 11.54 -2.46
CA SER A 346 -11.33 12.63 -2.01
C SER A 346 -9.87 12.35 -2.41
N ALA A 347 -9.11 13.42 -2.70
CA ALA A 347 -7.65 13.36 -2.81
C ALA A 347 -6.99 12.93 -1.49
N TRP A 348 -7.70 13.09 -0.37
CA TRP A 348 -7.36 12.56 0.95
C TRP A 348 -8.51 11.69 1.46
N PRO A 349 -8.65 10.45 0.98
CA PRO A 349 -9.68 9.53 1.46
C PRO A 349 -9.32 9.01 2.85
N VAL A 350 -10.31 8.76 3.71
CA VAL A 350 -10.12 8.08 5.00
C VAL A 350 -10.14 6.56 4.76
N ALA A 351 -9.09 6.06 4.10
CA ALA A 351 -9.03 4.70 3.58
C ALA A 351 -8.24 3.73 4.49
N GLY A 352 -8.28 3.91 5.82
CA GLY A 352 -7.64 3.01 6.79
C GLY A 352 -8.53 2.52 7.90
N GLY A 353 -9.84 2.76 7.76
CA GLY A 353 -10.77 2.64 8.87
C GLY A 353 -10.48 3.67 9.96
N VAL A 354 -11.11 3.44 11.10
CA VAL A 354 -11.04 4.29 12.28
C VAL A 354 -10.70 3.43 13.48
N VAL A 355 -10.00 4.00 14.45
CA VAL A 355 -9.75 3.39 15.74
C VAL A 355 -10.45 4.24 16.79
N VAL A 356 -11.13 3.61 17.74
CA VAL A 356 -11.74 4.34 18.86
C VAL A 356 -11.13 3.81 20.14
N ASP A 357 -10.42 4.68 20.85
CA ASP A 357 -9.83 4.36 22.15
C ASP A 357 -10.43 5.29 23.19
N SER A 358 -11.16 4.69 24.14
CA SER A 358 -11.95 5.40 25.15
C SER A 358 -12.91 6.44 24.51
N ASP A 359 -12.60 7.72 24.66
CA ASP A 359 -13.41 8.87 24.22
C ASP A 359 -12.86 9.52 22.94
N THR A 360 -11.92 8.86 22.25
CA THR A 360 -11.18 9.46 21.14
C THR A 360 -11.24 8.59 19.89
N VAL A 361 -11.65 9.18 18.78
CA VAL A 361 -11.66 8.58 17.44
C VAL A 361 -10.41 9.04 16.69
N PHE A 362 -9.61 8.08 16.25
CA PHE A 362 -8.43 8.30 15.41
C PHE A 362 -8.72 7.95 13.97
N ALA A 363 -8.31 8.83 13.06
CA ALA A 363 -8.42 8.64 11.63
C ALA A 363 -7.23 9.24 10.88
N ALA A 364 -6.91 8.68 9.72
CA ALA A 364 -5.90 9.22 8.81
C ALA A 364 -6.46 9.31 7.39
N ALA A 365 -6.11 10.38 6.69
CA ALA A 365 -6.51 10.64 5.32
C ALA A 365 -5.32 10.96 4.41
N GLY A 366 -5.32 10.35 3.24
CA GLY A 366 -4.25 10.47 2.25
C GLY A 366 -4.14 9.21 1.39
N ILE A 367 -3.35 9.30 0.32
CA ILE A 367 -2.96 8.14 -0.50
C ILE A 367 -1.45 8.03 -0.50
N THR A 368 -0.79 9.16 -0.73
CA THR A 368 0.65 9.29 -0.90
C THR A 368 1.15 10.49 -0.14
N HIS A 369 2.42 10.46 0.26
CA HIS A 369 2.99 11.49 1.10
C HIS A 369 3.05 12.88 0.42
N TYR A 370 3.15 12.94 -0.90
CA TYR A 370 3.32 14.19 -1.66
C TYR A 370 2.07 15.07 -1.70
N ASP A 371 0.87 14.49 -1.63
CA ASP A 371 -0.37 15.27 -1.42
C ASP A 371 -0.57 15.61 0.06
N GLY A 372 0.24 15.04 0.96
CA GLY A 372 0.16 15.18 2.41
C GLY A 372 -0.66 14.08 3.07
N THR A 373 -0.22 13.66 4.26
CA THR A 373 -0.96 12.74 5.13
C THR A 373 -1.51 13.51 6.32
N HIS A 374 -2.80 13.36 6.57
CA HIS A 374 -3.54 14.09 7.60
C HIS A 374 -4.05 13.12 8.64
N VAL A 375 -3.64 13.28 9.90
CA VAL A 375 -4.06 12.42 11.00
C VAL A 375 -4.81 13.27 12.02
N VAL A 376 -5.92 12.77 12.54
CA VAL A 376 -6.74 13.49 13.52
C VAL A 376 -7.12 12.60 14.68
N ALA A 377 -7.27 13.23 15.84
CA ALA A 377 -7.88 12.69 17.04
C ALA A 377 -9.11 13.55 17.31
N LEU A 378 -10.28 12.92 17.33
CA LEU A 378 -11.56 13.57 17.50
C LEU A 378 -12.20 13.09 18.78
N ASP A 379 -12.92 13.97 19.47
CA ASP A 379 -13.83 13.55 20.53
C ASP A 379 -14.90 12.60 19.97
N ALA A 380 -15.07 11.44 20.59
CA ALA A 380 -15.93 10.39 20.07
C ALA A 380 -17.43 10.79 20.07
N VAL A 381 -17.84 11.59 21.05
CA VAL A 381 -19.24 11.98 21.20
C VAL A 381 -19.58 13.15 20.27
N THR A 382 -18.72 14.17 20.24
CA THR A 382 -18.98 15.47 19.59
C THR A 382 -18.28 15.65 18.25
N GLY A 383 -17.32 14.80 17.90
CA GLY A 383 -16.50 14.96 16.69
C GLY A 383 -15.54 16.16 16.75
N HIS A 384 -15.44 16.86 17.88
CA HIS A 384 -14.54 18.00 18.05
C HIS A 384 -13.08 17.57 17.91
N LEU A 385 -12.28 18.37 17.20
CA LEU A 385 -10.86 18.12 17.05
C LEU A 385 -10.14 18.23 18.40
N LYS A 386 -9.51 17.15 18.85
CA LYS A 386 -8.63 17.11 20.04
C LYS A 386 -7.18 17.38 19.66
N ALA A 387 -6.69 16.73 18.60
CA ALA A 387 -5.34 16.91 18.07
C ALA A 387 -5.30 16.63 16.56
N SER A 388 -4.28 17.15 15.87
CA SER A 388 -4.03 16.80 14.47
C SER A 388 -2.55 16.81 14.12
N ASN A 389 -2.21 15.99 13.13
CA ASN A 389 -0.96 16.03 12.40
C ASN A 389 -1.24 16.31 10.93
N ARG A 390 -0.56 17.29 10.34
CA ARG A 390 -0.69 17.67 8.93
C ARG A 390 0.64 17.74 8.21
N ASN A 391 1.74 17.36 8.87
CA ASN A 391 3.10 17.54 8.38
C ASN A 391 3.83 16.23 8.12
N SER A 392 3.27 15.07 8.52
CA SER A 392 3.92 13.78 8.32
C SER A 392 4.07 13.38 6.85
N GLY A 393 3.36 14.02 5.91
CA GLY A 393 3.59 13.88 4.47
C GLY A 393 4.99 14.32 4.00
N THR A 394 5.67 15.16 4.78
CA THR A 394 7.04 15.61 4.53
C THR A 394 7.84 15.62 5.82
N LEU A 395 8.56 14.53 6.10
CA LEU A 395 9.45 14.40 7.25
C LEU A 395 10.87 14.90 6.97
N GLU A 396 11.33 14.81 5.71
CA GLU A 396 12.61 15.36 5.27
C GLU A 396 12.41 16.13 3.96
N GLN A 397 12.61 17.45 4.03
CA GLN A 397 12.29 18.39 2.97
C GLN A 397 13.27 18.28 1.80
N GLU A 398 14.55 18.03 2.09
CA GLU A 398 15.62 17.97 1.08
C GLU A 398 15.34 16.89 0.02
N VAL A 399 15.02 15.68 0.49
CA VAL A 399 14.72 14.52 -0.36
C VAL A 399 13.22 14.28 -0.56
N ASN A 400 12.39 15.22 -0.10
CA ASN A 400 10.93 15.22 -0.20
C ASN A 400 10.32 13.84 0.07
N ASN A 401 10.47 13.33 1.29
CA ASN A 401 9.83 12.08 1.71
C ASN A 401 9.02 12.26 2.99
N GLY A 402 8.07 11.34 3.19
CA GLY A 402 7.29 11.26 4.40
C GLY A 402 6.40 10.03 4.44
N ILE A 403 5.34 10.12 5.21
CA ILE A 403 4.36 9.08 5.45
C ILE A 403 3.31 9.11 4.35
N SER A 404 3.12 7.97 3.69
CA SER A 404 1.94 7.69 2.85
C SER A 404 0.94 6.91 3.68
N MET A 405 -0.33 7.29 3.64
CA MET A 405 -1.39 6.55 4.31
C MET A 405 -1.63 5.22 3.57
N GLN A 406 -1.24 4.10 4.19
CA GLN A 406 -1.42 2.75 3.66
C GLN A 406 -1.98 1.81 4.75
N GLY A 407 -2.84 0.89 4.35
CA GLY A 407 -3.40 -0.11 5.27
C GLY A 407 -4.32 0.49 6.35
N ASN A 408 -4.62 -0.30 7.38
CA ASN A 408 -5.51 0.11 8.46
C ASN A 408 -4.78 0.74 9.64
N LEU A 409 -5.51 1.57 10.40
CA LEU A 409 -5.07 2.08 11.68
C LEU A 409 -5.13 0.99 12.76
N THR A 410 -4.15 0.99 13.66
CA THR A 410 -4.02 0.12 14.83
C THR A 410 -3.50 0.90 16.04
N MET A 411 -3.80 0.41 17.25
CA MET A 411 -3.14 0.80 18.49
C MET A 411 -2.27 -0.35 18.97
N VAL A 412 -0.95 -0.12 19.05
CA VAL A 412 0.02 -1.13 19.47
C VAL A 412 1.12 -0.44 20.28
N ASP A 413 1.45 -1.01 21.45
CA ASP A 413 2.47 -0.49 22.37
C ASP A 413 2.24 0.99 22.78
N GLY A 414 0.97 1.41 22.93
CA GLY A 414 0.63 2.79 23.28
C GLY A 414 0.81 3.80 22.14
N GLU A 415 0.99 3.33 20.90
CA GLU A 415 1.13 4.18 19.72
C GLU A 415 0.01 3.94 18.72
N LEU A 416 -0.41 5.02 18.06
CA LEU A 416 -1.23 4.94 16.87
C LEU A 416 -0.33 4.60 15.68
N ARG A 417 -0.67 3.53 14.94
CA ARG A 417 0.13 3.03 13.83
C ARG A 417 -0.70 2.74 12.58
N PHE A 418 -0.06 2.83 11.42
CA PHE A 418 -0.55 2.31 10.13
C PHE A 418 0.66 2.10 9.19
N LEU A 419 0.51 1.47 8.03
CA LEU A 419 1.62 1.26 7.12
C LEU A 419 2.01 2.58 6.42
N ALA A 420 3.30 2.92 6.36
CA ALA A 420 3.75 4.25 5.92
C ALA A 420 4.22 4.38 4.46
N GLY A 421 4.27 3.27 3.71
CA GLY A 421 4.65 3.25 2.30
C GLY A 421 6.11 3.62 2.00
N GLY A 422 6.75 2.82 1.14
CA GLY A 422 8.00 3.20 0.48
C GLY A 422 9.23 3.30 1.38
N VAL A 423 9.48 4.50 1.90
CA VAL A 423 10.64 4.86 2.75
C VAL A 423 10.47 4.37 4.19
N TYR A 424 9.24 4.34 4.68
CA TYR A 424 8.89 3.93 6.03
C TYR A 424 7.97 2.72 5.99
N GLU A 425 8.21 1.76 6.88
CA GLU A 425 7.34 0.59 6.99
C GLU A 425 6.02 0.93 7.68
N THR A 426 6.15 1.54 8.85
CA THR A 426 5.06 1.84 9.78
C THR A 426 5.13 3.30 10.17
N ALA A 427 4.01 3.99 10.02
CA ALA A 427 3.79 5.32 10.56
C ALA A 427 3.48 5.17 12.04
N ARG A 428 4.10 5.99 12.88
CA ARG A 428 3.95 5.91 14.33
C ARG A 428 3.62 7.29 14.86
N TYR A 429 2.62 7.37 15.72
CA TYR A 429 2.19 8.63 16.32
C TYR A 429 1.94 8.46 17.82
N ASN A 430 2.27 9.50 18.58
CA ASN A 430 1.81 9.61 19.96
C ASN A 430 0.28 9.82 19.96
N PRO A 431 -0.53 9.00 20.63
CA PRO A 431 -1.98 9.10 20.57
C PRO A 431 -2.55 10.35 21.26
N THR A 432 -1.80 10.99 22.15
CA THR A 432 -2.24 12.21 22.85
C THR A 432 -1.96 13.46 22.02
N THR A 433 -0.75 13.58 21.45
CA THR A 433 -0.33 14.80 20.71
C THR A 433 -0.46 14.68 19.20
N LEU A 434 -0.55 13.45 18.68
CA LEU A 434 -0.36 13.11 17.27
C LEU A 434 0.98 13.57 16.66
N GLU A 435 2.00 13.77 17.50
CA GLU A 435 3.37 13.93 17.00
C GLU A 435 3.80 12.65 16.27
N CYS A 436 4.37 12.81 15.07
CA CYS A 436 4.92 11.69 14.31
C CYS A 436 6.25 11.25 14.93
N LEU A 437 6.34 9.98 15.33
CA LEU A 437 7.48 9.39 16.03
C LEU A 437 8.53 8.80 15.07
N ASN A 438 8.31 8.90 13.76
CA ASN A 438 9.25 8.43 12.75
C ASN A 438 10.45 9.38 12.62
N THR A 439 11.67 8.83 12.62
CA THR A 439 12.89 9.61 12.40
C THR A 439 13.01 10.03 10.92
N PRO A 440 13.23 11.32 10.60
CA PRO A 440 13.51 11.78 9.24
C PRO A 440 14.69 11.05 8.60
N ARG A 441 14.61 10.78 7.28
CA ARG A 441 15.64 10.07 6.52
C ARG A 441 16.13 10.91 5.34
N LYS A 442 17.41 11.30 5.37
CA LYS A 442 18.08 11.98 4.26
C LYS A 442 18.50 11.05 3.13
N GLN A 443 18.80 9.80 3.46
CA GLN A 443 19.10 8.77 2.47
C GLN A 443 17.85 7.94 2.25
N VAL A 444 17.15 8.26 1.16
CA VAL A 444 15.94 7.56 0.76
C VAL A 444 16.28 6.35 -0.09
N SER A 445 15.82 5.20 0.36
CA SER A 445 15.63 4.03 -0.49
C SER A 445 14.27 3.47 -0.13
N SER A 446 13.43 3.23 -1.13
CA SER A 446 12.14 2.61 -0.87
C SER A 446 12.35 1.09 -0.81
N GLN A 447 12.17 0.56 0.41
CA GLN A 447 12.50 -0.82 0.79
C GLN A 447 11.25 -1.65 1.10
N TYR A 448 10.16 -0.96 1.41
CA TYR A 448 8.88 -1.54 1.82
C TYR A 448 7.90 -1.52 0.65
N ARG A 449 7.11 -2.59 0.51
CA ARG A 449 6.10 -2.66 -0.55
C ARG A 449 4.89 -1.83 -0.10
N THR A 450 4.46 -0.89 -0.93
CA THR A 450 3.23 -0.09 -0.72
C THR A 450 1.99 -0.93 -0.94
N ALA A 451 0.86 -0.55 -0.35
CA ALA A 451 -0.27 -1.45 -0.18
C ALA A 451 -1.60 -0.73 -0.47
N PHE A 452 -1.81 -0.41 -1.75
CA PHE A 452 -3.03 0.26 -2.23
C PHE A 452 -4.25 -0.65 -2.32
N TYR A 453 -4.29 -1.72 -1.53
CA TYR A 453 -5.38 -2.70 -1.55
C TYR A 453 -6.77 -2.13 -1.23
N PRO A 454 -6.95 -1.02 -0.47
CA PRO A 454 -8.27 -0.40 -0.36
C PRO A 454 -8.85 -0.06 -1.74
N TYR A 455 -8.01 0.31 -2.70
CA TYR A 455 -8.42 0.68 -4.06
C TYR A 455 -8.41 -0.50 -5.04
N TYR A 456 -7.74 -1.60 -4.68
CA TYR A 456 -7.59 -2.81 -5.49
C TYR A 456 -7.97 -4.04 -4.66
N PRO A 457 -9.26 -4.39 -4.58
CA PRO A 457 -9.72 -5.48 -3.73
C PRO A 457 -9.22 -6.86 -4.16
N ASP A 458 -8.90 -7.05 -5.44
CA ASP A 458 -8.27 -8.29 -5.91
C ASP A 458 -6.87 -8.52 -5.33
N TYR A 459 -6.28 -7.44 -4.83
CA TYR A 459 -5.00 -7.44 -4.14
C TYR A 459 -5.23 -7.41 -2.64
N GLY A 460 -4.50 -8.23 -1.88
CA GLY A 460 -4.51 -8.18 -0.42
C GLY A 460 -5.70 -8.86 0.26
N LYS A 461 -6.36 -9.81 -0.44
CA LYS A 461 -7.46 -10.63 0.10
C LYS A 461 -7.04 -11.51 1.28
N TYR A 462 -5.80 -12.02 1.23
CA TYR A 462 -5.28 -12.94 2.22
C TYR A 462 -4.73 -12.22 3.46
N VAL A 463 -4.81 -12.89 4.60
CA VAL A 463 -4.35 -12.36 5.89
C VAL A 463 -3.25 -13.23 6.47
N SER A 464 -2.33 -12.61 7.22
CA SER A 464 -1.34 -13.34 8.01
C SER A 464 -1.76 -13.41 9.49
N LEU A 465 -1.40 -14.52 10.13
CA LEU A 465 -1.53 -14.76 11.56
C LEU A 465 -0.16 -14.73 12.26
N ASP A 466 -0.09 -14.10 13.41
CA ASP A 466 1.05 -14.13 14.32
C ASP A 466 0.55 -14.07 15.76
N TYR A 467 0.19 -15.24 16.31
CA TYR A 467 -0.40 -15.36 17.63
C TYR A 467 0.59 -16.04 18.58
N GLN A 468 0.80 -15.44 19.75
CA GLN A 468 1.66 -15.97 20.80
C GLN A 468 0.78 -16.68 21.83
N CYS A 469 0.92 -18.01 21.94
CA CYS A 469 0.23 -18.83 22.92
C CYS A 469 0.76 -18.58 24.34
N SER A 470 -0.06 -18.88 25.34
CA SER A 470 0.27 -18.72 26.76
C SER A 470 1.43 -19.61 27.23
N ASP A 471 1.66 -20.74 26.56
CA ASP A 471 2.78 -21.66 26.81
C ASP A 471 4.09 -21.25 26.12
N GLY A 472 4.12 -20.08 25.47
CA GLY A 472 5.29 -19.56 24.76
C GLY A 472 5.44 -20.08 23.33
N CYS A 473 4.60 -21.02 22.87
CA CYS A 473 4.54 -21.39 21.46
C CYS A 473 3.92 -20.27 20.62
N SER A 474 4.14 -20.29 19.30
CA SER A 474 3.51 -19.33 18.39
C SER A 474 2.76 -20.05 17.28
N LEU A 475 1.56 -19.56 16.98
CA LEU A 475 0.76 -19.97 15.83
C LEU A 475 0.94 -18.93 14.73
N SER A 476 1.35 -19.36 13.55
CA SER A 476 1.72 -18.45 12.46
C SER A 476 1.25 -18.92 11.10
N HIS A 477 0.79 -17.97 10.30
CA HIS A 477 0.54 -18.12 8.87
C HIS A 477 0.94 -16.80 8.21
N ASP A 478 1.65 -16.86 7.09
CA ASP A 478 2.15 -15.69 6.39
C ASP A 478 1.67 -15.73 4.94
N ALA A 479 1.09 -14.65 4.43
CA ALA A 479 0.60 -14.56 3.05
C ALA A 479 0.91 -13.19 2.44
N SER A 480 1.57 -13.16 1.27
CA SER A 480 1.88 -11.93 0.54
C SER A 480 0.62 -11.21 0.07
N TYR A 481 0.71 -9.88 -0.15
CA TYR A 481 -0.39 -9.08 -0.70
C TYR A 481 -0.99 -9.68 -1.97
N GLU A 482 -0.16 -10.22 -2.85
CA GLU A 482 -0.58 -10.83 -4.12
C GLU A 482 -1.18 -12.23 -3.93
N GLY A 483 -1.06 -12.81 -2.75
CA GLY A 483 -1.29 -14.22 -2.49
C GLY A 483 -0.31 -15.15 -3.21
N SER A 484 0.68 -14.62 -3.93
CA SER A 484 1.63 -15.41 -4.73
C SER A 484 2.67 -16.15 -3.88
N GLN A 485 2.79 -15.79 -2.60
CA GLN A 485 3.67 -16.45 -1.64
C GLN A 485 2.93 -16.59 -0.31
N PHE A 486 2.95 -17.78 0.27
CA PHE A 486 2.45 -18.01 1.61
C PHE A 486 3.22 -19.17 2.27
N ILE A 487 3.13 -19.29 3.59
CA ILE A 487 3.55 -20.48 4.35
C ILE A 487 2.32 -21.18 4.89
N ASN A 488 2.40 -22.48 5.15
CA ASN A 488 1.30 -23.19 5.79
C ASN A 488 1.08 -22.70 7.23
N LEU A 489 -0.14 -22.85 7.73
CA LEU A 489 -0.42 -22.59 9.13
C LEU A 489 0.41 -23.54 9.99
N GLU A 490 1.20 -23.00 10.90
CA GLU A 490 2.15 -23.77 11.70
C GLU A 490 2.10 -23.35 13.16
N ARG A 491 2.29 -24.32 14.06
CA ARG A 491 2.60 -24.06 15.47
C ARG A 491 4.07 -24.30 15.73
N GLN A 492 4.77 -23.25 16.12
CA GLN A 492 6.20 -23.29 16.41
C GLN A 492 6.43 -23.41 17.92
N PRO A 493 7.43 -24.20 18.36
CA PRO A 493 7.78 -24.29 19.77
C PRO A 493 8.30 -22.95 20.30
N ALA A 494 8.20 -22.77 21.61
CA ALA A 494 8.83 -21.63 22.29
C ALA A 494 10.33 -21.57 21.96
N LEU A 495 10.81 -20.40 21.55
CA LEU A 495 12.22 -20.20 21.27
C LEU A 495 13.02 -20.14 22.58
N PRO A 496 14.20 -20.79 22.64
CA PRO A 496 15.06 -20.68 23.82
C PRO A 496 15.39 -19.21 24.14
N PRO A 497 15.50 -18.83 25.43
CA PRO A 497 15.86 -17.47 25.82
C PRO A 497 17.10 -16.96 25.08
N GLY A 498 17.04 -15.72 24.58
CA GLY A 498 18.13 -15.10 23.81
C GLY A 498 18.20 -15.49 22.33
N THR A 499 17.36 -16.40 21.84
CA THR A 499 17.31 -16.75 20.41
C THR A 499 16.63 -15.63 19.62
N LYS A 500 17.28 -15.16 18.56
CA LYS A 500 16.71 -14.15 17.66
C LYS A 500 15.55 -14.74 16.87
N LYS A 501 14.34 -14.20 17.07
CA LYS A 501 13.14 -14.56 16.30
C LYS A 501 13.31 -14.14 14.83
N PRO A 502 12.69 -14.87 13.87
CA PRO A 502 12.54 -14.39 12.50
C PRO A 502 11.84 -13.02 12.49
N VAL A 503 12.28 -12.12 11.61
CA VAL A 503 11.70 -10.78 11.53
C VAL A 503 10.52 -10.82 10.57
N LYS A 504 9.33 -10.44 11.06
CA LYS A 504 8.15 -10.17 10.25
C LYS A 504 8.05 -8.66 10.04
N GLU A 505 8.41 -8.23 8.84
CA GLU A 505 8.16 -6.87 8.36
C GLU A 505 6.63 -6.68 8.23
N ALA A 506 6.07 -5.62 8.81
CA ALA A 506 4.64 -5.29 8.62
C ALA A 506 4.27 -5.09 7.14
N ALA A 507 5.21 -4.64 6.31
CA ALA A 507 5.02 -4.48 4.87
C ALA A 507 5.47 -5.71 4.03
N ARG A 508 6.22 -6.66 4.62
CA ARG A 508 6.54 -7.96 3.99
C ARG A 508 6.01 -9.11 4.80
N TRP A 509 5.02 -9.74 4.19
CA TRP A 509 4.17 -10.72 4.81
C TRP A 509 4.79 -12.05 5.13
N VAL A 510 5.96 -12.35 4.59
CA VAL A 510 6.71 -13.59 4.87
C VAL A 510 7.95 -13.23 5.67
N ARG A 511 8.11 -13.90 6.82
CA ARG A 511 9.26 -13.74 7.72
C ARG A 511 10.60 -13.95 7.00
N ARG A 512 11.62 -13.18 7.40
CA ARG A 512 13.00 -13.28 6.87
C ARG A 512 14.04 -13.36 7.97
N GLY A 513 15.11 -14.10 7.70
CA GLY A 513 16.23 -14.28 8.62
C GLY A 513 15.83 -14.95 9.94
N GLY A 514 16.78 -15.07 10.87
CA GLY A 514 16.57 -15.76 12.14
C GLY A 514 16.49 -17.28 11.99
N LYS A 515 16.31 -17.98 13.12
CA LYS A 515 16.14 -19.43 13.14
C LYS A 515 14.64 -19.73 13.18
N ILE A 516 14.17 -20.49 12.20
CA ILE A 516 12.82 -21.08 12.21
C ILE A 516 12.98 -22.49 12.79
N PRO A 517 12.47 -22.78 13.99
CA PRO A 517 12.48 -24.13 14.54
C PRO A 517 11.55 -25.02 13.71
N GLU A 518 11.82 -26.33 13.70
CA GLU A 518 10.86 -27.30 13.18
C GLU A 518 9.50 -27.11 13.88
N PRO A 519 8.40 -26.99 13.13
CA PRO A 519 7.09 -26.76 13.72
C PRO A 519 6.65 -28.01 14.50
N LEU A 520 5.96 -27.80 15.63
CA LEU A 520 5.29 -28.86 16.38
C LEU A 520 4.21 -29.53 15.52
N TRP A 521 3.52 -28.73 14.71
CA TRP A 521 2.70 -29.21 13.61
C TRP A 521 2.63 -28.15 12.50
N SER A 522 2.42 -28.62 11.28
CA SER A 522 2.15 -27.80 10.11
C SER A 522 0.88 -28.32 9.44
N ASP A 523 0.01 -27.40 9.06
CA ASP A 523 -1.07 -27.67 8.12
C ASP A 523 -0.49 -28.23 6.82
N LYS A 524 -1.05 -29.33 6.34
CA LYS A 524 -0.63 -30.03 5.11
C LYS A 524 -1.64 -29.86 3.98
N ALA A 525 -2.73 -29.13 4.20
CA ALA A 525 -3.78 -28.93 3.22
C ALA A 525 -3.49 -27.80 2.22
N ASN A 526 -2.36 -27.09 2.36
CA ASN A 526 -1.98 -25.94 1.52
C ASN A 526 -3.15 -24.95 1.36
N ARG A 527 -3.66 -24.45 2.50
CA ARG A 527 -4.80 -23.54 2.54
C ARG A 527 -4.35 -22.08 2.47
N ARG A 528 -5.13 -21.26 1.78
CA ARG A 528 -5.04 -19.80 1.84
C ARG A 528 -6.15 -19.27 2.72
N PHE A 529 -5.81 -18.38 3.64
CA PHE A 529 -6.77 -17.86 4.62
C PHE A 529 -7.13 -16.39 4.32
N THR A 530 -8.42 -16.09 4.41
CA THR A 530 -8.99 -14.75 4.20
C THR A 530 -9.36 -14.08 5.52
N SER A 531 -9.57 -14.84 6.60
CA SER A 531 -9.81 -14.30 7.94
C SER A 531 -9.37 -15.27 9.04
N PHE A 532 -9.18 -14.73 10.24
CA PHE A 532 -8.94 -15.52 11.45
C PHE A 532 -9.74 -14.95 12.63
N ALA A 533 -10.10 -15.82 13.58
CA ALA A 533 -10.41 -15.48 14.96
C ALA A 533 -9.77 -16.54 15.88
N VAL A 534 -8.94 -16.10 16.82
CA VAL A 534 -8.01 -16.97 17.55
C VAL A 534 -8.31 -16.93 19.04
N THR A 535 -8.44 -18.12 19.62
CA THR A 535 -8.42 -18.37 21.06
C THR A 535 -7.20 -19.23 21.39
N GLU A 536 -6.92 -19.45 22.67
CA GLU A 536 -5.81 -20.30 23.10
C GLU A 536 -5.90 -21.75 22.60
N LYS A 537 -7.12 -22.27 22.40
CA LYS A 537 -7.36 -23.68 22.05
C LYS A 537 -7.83 -23.89 20.63
N THR A 538 -8.35 -22.87 19.98
CA THR A 538 -9.08 -23.01 18.72
C THR A 538 -8.88 -21.78 17.86
N LEU A 539 -8.62 -22.03 16.58
CA LEU A 539 -8.55 -21.05 15.53
C LEU A 539 -9.78 -21.22 14.64
N LEU A 540 -10.59 -20.18 14.50
CA LEU A 540 -11.60 -20.09 13.44
C LEU A 540 -10.94 -19.41 12.24
N ALA A 541 -11.17 -19.92 11.04
CA ALA A 541 -10.64 -19.32 9.83
C ALA A 541 -11.61 -19.46 8.66
N THR A 542 -11.54 -18.51 7.73
CA THR A 542 -12.13 -18.66 6.39
C THR A 542 -11.02 -18.73 5.35
N GLY A 543 -11.30 -19.37 4.22
CA GLY A 543 -10.29 -19.51 3.18
C GLY A 543 -10.70 -20.47 2.08
N HIS A 544 -9.70 -20.92 1.33
CA HIS A 544 -9.88 -21.93 0.28
C HIS A 544 -8.56 -22.72 0.09
N PRO A 545 -8.59 -23.95 -0.45
CA PRO A 545 -7.37 -24.65 -0.84
C PRO A 545 -6.60 -23.88 -1.92
N ASP A 546 -5.27 -24.02 -1.94
CA ASP A 546 -4.43 -23.35 -2.93
C ASP A 546 -4.87 -23.70 -4.36
N ASN A 547 -4.91 -22.69 -5.23
CA ASN A 547 -5.38 -22.77 -6.62
C ASN A 547 -6.82 -23.28 -6.81
N GLN A 548 -7.64 -23.33 -5.75
CA GLN A 548 -9.05 -23.75 -5.81
C GLN A 548 -9.97 -22.73 -5.10
N PRO A 549 -10.03 -21.48 -5.59
CA PRO A 549 -10.79 -20.40 -4.94
C PRO A 549 -12.30 -20.63 -4.88
N ASP A 550 -12.84 -21.55 -5.67
CA ASP A 550 -14.27 -21.90 -5.69
C ASP A 550 -14.66 -22.92 -4.58
N GLN A 551 -13.67 -23.46 -3.86
CA GLN A 551 -13.88 -24.37 -2.73
C GLN A 551 -13.71 -23.65 -1.39
N SER A 552 -14.44 -22.54 -1.24
CA SER A 552 -14.35 -21.69 -0.05
C SER A 552 -14.94 -22.39 1.18
N PHE A 553 -14.32 -22.17 2.34
CA PHE A 553 -14.73 -22.79 3.61
C PHE A 553 -14.72 -21.82 4.79
N LEU A 554 -15.46 -22.23 5.82
CA LEU A 554 -15.30 -21.83 7.22
C LEU A 554 -14.81 -23.05 8.01
N VAL A 555 -13.74 -22.92 8.79
CA VAL A 555 -13.12 -24.05 9.51
C VAL A 555 -12.76 -23.65 10.94
N ALA A 556 -12.98 -24.56 11.89
CA ALA A 556 -12.37 -24.48 13.21
C ALA A 556 -11.23 -25.49 13.32
N ILE A 557 -10.06 -25.02 13.72
CA ILE A 557 -8.82 -25.79 13.78
C ILE A 557 -8.37 -25.83 15.25
N ASN A 558 -7.97 -27.00 15.73
CA ASN A 558 -7.37 -27.17 17.04
C ASN A 558 -5.97 -26.54 17.05
N ALA A 559 -5.76 -25.53 17.89
CA ALA A 559 -4.50 -24.80 17.95
C ALA A 559 -3.33 -25.67 18.43
N THR A 560 -3.61 -26.78 19.13
CA THR A 560 -2.58 -27.65 19.73
C THR A 560 -1.98 -28.64 18.76
N ASP A 561 -2.80 -29.24 17.88
CA ASP A 561 -2.39 -30.33 16.97
C ASP A 561 -2.68 -30.06 15.48
N GLY A 562 -3.33 -28.95 15.14
CA GLY A 562 -3.63 -28.54 13.77
C GLY A 562 -4.78 -29.31 13.11
N THR A 563 -5.48 -30.17 13.86
CA THR A 563 -6.62 -30.92 13.32
C THR A 563 -7.84 -30.04 13.13
N ASP A 564 -8.56 -30.24 12.02
CA ASP A 564 -9.84 -29.59 11.78
C ASP A 564 -10.88 -30.21 12.73
N ARG A 565 -11.46 -29.39 13.61
CA ARG A 565 -12.58 -29.80 14.47
C ARG A 565 -13.84 -29.99 13.65
N TRP A 566 -14.07 -29.06 12.73
CA TRP A 566 -15.15 -29.10 11.75
C TRP A 566 -14.81 -28.16 10.60
N ILE A 567 -15.42 -28.42 9.45
CA ILE A 567 -15.33 -27.59 8.25
C ILE A 567 -16.71 -27.48 7.61
N ALA A 568 -17.09 -26.29 7.19
CA ALA A 568 -18.33 -26.00 6.49
C ALA A 568 -18.01 -25.28 5.18
N SER A 569 -18.63 -25.71 4.08
CA SER A 569 -18.50 -25.03 2.79
C SER A 569 -19.23 -23.69 2.81
N THR A 570 -18.65 -22.71 2.11
CA THR A 570 -19.25 -21.39 1.89
C THR A 570 -19.43 -21.16 0.39
N PRO A 571 -20.45 -20.41 -0.04
CA PRO A 571 -20.76 -20.24 -1.46
C PRO A 571 -19.79 -19.31 -2.22
N ALA A 572 -18.91 -18.60 -1.51
CA ALA A 572 -17.87 -17.74 -2.07
C ALA A 572 -16.80 -17.47 -0.99
N ASN A 573 -15.67 -16.86 -1.40
CA ASN A 573 -14.64 -16.45 -0.45
C ASN A 573 -15.16 -15.37 0.49
N ALA A 574 -14.71 -15.43 1.74
CA ALA A 574 -14.92 -14.32 2.67
C ALA A 574 -14.11 -13.10 2.23
N VAL A 575 -14.65 -11.91 2.50
CA VAL A 575 -13.85 -10.67 2.36
C VAL A 575 -12.66 -10.71 3.32
N LYS A 576 -11.65 -9.87 3.09
CA LYS A 576 -10.47 -9.78 3.97
C LYS A 576 -10.89 -9.52 5.43
N GLY A 577 -10.51 -10.41 6.34
CA GLY A 577 -10.91 -10.37 7.75
C GLY A 577 -12.41 -10.60 7.98
N GLY A 578 -13.11 -11.19 7.00
CA GLY A 578 -14.57 -11.28 6.88
C GLY A 578 -15.28 -12.21 7.85
N SER A 579 -14.71 -12.48 9.02
CA SER A 579 -15.34 -13.27 10.07
C SER A 579 -15.34 -12.54 11.41
N ALA A 580 -16.42 -12.66 12.17
CA ALA A 580 -16.53 -12.20 13.55
C ALA A 580 -17.21 -13.28 14.42
N VAL A 581 -16.87 -13.31 15.70
CA VAL A 581 -17.49 -14.20 16.69
C VAL A 581 -18.07 -13.34 17.81
N ASP A 582 -19.37 -13.44 18.05
CA ASP A 582 -20.05 -12.71 19.12
C ASP A 582 -19.99 -13.46 20.47
N PRO A 583 -20.34 -12.81 21.59
CA PRO A 583 -20.33 -13.44 22.91
C PRO A 583 -21.30 -14.61 23.09
N ASN A 584 -22.28 -14.77 22.21
CA ASN A 584 -23.20 -15.91 22.21
C ASN A 584 -22.66 -17.10 21.40
N GLY A 585 -21.44 -16.98 20.86
CA GLY A 585 -20.81 -18.00 20.02
C GLY A 585 -21.34 -18.04 18.59
N ARG A 586 -22.09 -17.01 18.15
CA ARG A 586 -22.52 -16.90 16.76
C ARG A 586 -21.35 -16.47 15.91
N ILE A 587 -21.21 -17.12 14.76
CA ILE A 587 -20.16 -16.82 13.79
C ILE A 587 -20.78 -16.09 12.61
N ILE A 588 -20.34 -14.86 12.39
CA ILE A 588 -20.78 -14.03 11.28
C ILE A 588 -19.71 -14.05 10.20
N VAL A 589 -20.09 -14.35 8.96
CA VAL A 589 -19.19 -14.39 7.81
C VAL A 589 -19.72 -13.52 6.69
N VAL A 590 -18.89 -12.62 6.18
CA VAL A 590 -19.21 -11.74 5.05
C VAL A 590 -18.41 -12.17 3.83
N LEU A 591 -19.10 -12.36 2.70
CA LEU A 591 -18.54 -12.91 1.47
C LEU A 591 -18.34 -11.85 0.38
N GLU A 592 -17.37 -12.08 -0.50
CA GLU A 592 -17.04 -11.19 -1.62
C GLU A 592 -18.19 -11.03 -2.63
N ASN A 593 -19.11 -11.99 -2.69
CA ASN A 593 -20.28 -11.94 -3.55
C ASN A 593 -21.48 -11.19 -2.94
N GLY A 594 -21.28 -10.47 -1.83
CA GLY A 594 -22.33 -9.67 -1.20
C GLY A 594 -23.28 -10.45 -0.28
N LYS A 595 -22.92 -11.68 0.13
CA LYS A 595 -23.68 -12.46 1.10
C LYS A 595 -23.15 -12.30 2.53
N LEU A 596 -24.08 -12.19 3.48
CA LEU A 596 -23.84 -12.26 4.92
C LEU A 596 -24.40 -13.59 5.45
N LEU A 597 -23.57 -14.36 6.16
CA LEU A 597 -23.94 -15.65 6.74
C LEU A 597 -23.86 -15.58 8.27
N CYS A 598 -24.77 -16.28 8.94
CA CYS A 598 -24.68 -16.53 10.37
C CYS A 598 -24.71 -18.03 10.64
N PHE A 599 -23.78 -18.48 11.46
CA PHE A 599 -23.70 -19.85 11.94
C PHE A 599 -23.92 -19.88 13.45
N ASP A 600 -24.81 -20.77 13.89
CA ASP A 600 -25.09 -21.00 15.30
C ASP A 600 -24.43 -22.29 15.77
N ALA A 601 -24.13 -22.35 17.07
CA ALA A 601 -23.63 -23.56 17.70
C ALA A 601 -24.69 -24.67 17.66
N VAL A 602 -24.26 -25.89 17.31
CA VAL A 602 -25.12 -27.08 17.35
C VAL A 602 -24.61 -28.03 18.45
N PRO A 603 -25.50 -28.68 19.22
CA PRO A 603 -25.12 -29.65 20.25
C PRO A 603 -24.19 -30.78 19.79
#